data_AF-A0A971WVE6-F1
#
_entry.id   AF-A0A971WVE6-F1
#
_cell.length_a   1.000
_cell.length_b   1.000
_cell.length_c   1.000
_cell.angle_alpha   90.00
_cell.angle_beta   90.00
_cell.angle_gamma   90.00
#
_symmetry.space_group_name_H-M   'P 1'
#
loop_
_entity.id
_entity.type
_entity.pdbx_description
1 polymer ?
#
loop_
_entity_poly.entity_id
_entity_poly.type
_entity_poly.pdbx_seq_one_letter_code
_entity_poly.pdbx_strand_id
1 'polypeptide(L)'
;MLKLKSKRTEQKQAAISAHEAFSLWDVLCYKYVNIEELGMHERLAHDIDLRLIINRVIKTVTQHKENLEKLMMEYGVQPPDQWRIPSDWSGNPEIVRDEFIARGLLTDMGAHLENLLKWVKIVT
;
A
#
# COMPACT_ATOMS: atom_id res chain seq x y z
N MET A 1 -37.58 13.11 8.59
CA MET A 1 -36.24 12.58 8.24
C MET A 1 -35.21 13.69 8.37
N LEU A 2 -34.45 13.71 9.47
CA LEU A 2 -33.38 14.69 9.70
C LEU A 2 -32.17 14.30 8.85
N LYS A 3 -31.81 15.14 7.87
CA LYS A 3 -30.56 15.04 7.13
C LYS A 3 -29.42 15.33 8.11
N LEU A 4 -28.65 14.30 8.47
CA LEU A 4 -27.39 14.46 9.20
C LEU A 4 -26.47 15.35 8.36
N LYS A 5 -26.26 16.61 8.78
CA LYS A 5 -25.27 17.51 8.19
C LYS A 5 -23.92 16.81 8.28
N SER A 6 -23.29 16.51 7.14
CA SER A 6 -21.88 16.11 7.13
C SER A 6 -21.06 17.19 7.85
N LYS A 7 -20.11 16.77 8.70
CA LYS A 7 -19.16 17.70 9.33
C LYS A 7 -18.44 18.51 8.25
N ARG A 8 -18.21 19.81 8.50
CA ARG A 8 -17.42 20.67 7.60
C ARG A 8 -15.99 20.13 7.51
N THR A 9 -15.35 20.27 6.35
CA THR A 9 -13.97 19.80 6.10
C THR A 9 -12.98 20.25 7.17
N GLU A 10 -13.10 21.50 7.63
CA GLU A 10 -12.28 22.09 8.71
C GLU A 10 -12.37 21.29 10.02
N GLN A 11 -13.55 20.75 10.36
CA GLN A 11 -13.75 19.96 11.57
C GLN A 11 -13.15 18.55 11.46
N LYS A 12 -13.04 18.01 10.24
CA LYS A 12 -12.37 16.74 9.99
C LYS A 12 -10.86 16.92 9.99
N GLN A 13 -10.35 17.98 9.36
CA GLN A 13 -8.93 18.35 9.42
C GLN A 13 -8.45 18.62 10.85
N ALA A 14 -9.26 19.30 11.67
CA ALA A 14 -8.95 19.52 13.09
C ALA A 14 -8.97 18.24 13.94
N ALA A 15 -9.49 17.12 13.41
CA ALA A 15 -9.58 15.84 14.11
C ALA A 15 -8.38 14.93 13.85
N ILE A 16 -7.41 15.34 13.02
CA ILE A 16 -6.16 14.60 12.78
C ILE A 16 -4.96 15.50 13.11
N SER A 17 -3.97 14.94 13.79
CA SER A 17 -2.70 15.62 14.04
C SER A 17 -1.80 15.62 12.81
N ALA A 18 -0.84 16.56 12.75
CA ALA A 18 0.17 16.55 11.70
C ALA A 18 0.97 15.24 11.67
N HIS A 19 1.18 14.61 12.83
CA HIS A 19 1.87 13.33 12.93
C HIS A 19 1.07 12.20 12.26
N GLU A 20 -0.20 12.05 12.60
CA GLU A 20 -1.07 11.03 12.00
C GLU A 20 -1.26 11.24 10.50
N ALA A 21 -1.41 12.50 10.07
CA ALA A 21 -1.49 12.85 8.64
C ALA A 21 -0.21 12.47 7.89
N PHE A 22 0.96 12.77 8.46
CA PHE A 22 2.24 12.36 7.90
C PHE A 22 2.38 10.84 7.86
N SER A 23 2.02 10.15 8.93
CA SER A 23 2.07 8.69 8.96
C SER A 23 1.19 8.10 7.86
N LEU A 24 -0.05 8.60 7.65
CA LEU A 24 -0.96 8.10 6.60
C LEU A 24 -0.32 8.24 5.22
N TRP A 25 0.29 9.40 4.99
CA TRP A 25 1.01 9.71 3.75
C TRP A 25 2.19 8.76 3.53
N ASP A 26 3.00 8.51 4.56
CA ASP A 26 4.17 7.62 4.51
C ASP A 26 3.77 6.16 4.20
N VAL A 27 2.71 5.67 4.84
CA VAL A 27 2.17 4.33 4.52
C VAL A 27 1.70 4.26 3.08
N LEU A 28 1.00 5.28 2.59
CA LEU A 28 0.49 5.28 1.22
C LEU A 28 1.65 5.28 0.20
N CYS A 29 2.72 6.03 0.46
CA CYS A 29 3.96 5.96 -0.31
C CYS A 29 4.55 4.55 -0.36
N TYR A 30 4.64 3.87 0.80
CA TYR A 30 5.09 2.48 0.86
C TYR A 30 4.19 1.55 0.05
N LYS A 31 2.87 1.76 0.06
CA LYS A 31 1.93 0.94 -0.72
C LYS A 31 2.16 1.06 -2.22
N TYR A 32 2.52 2.24 -2.73
CA TYR A 32 2.84 2.40 -4.15
C TYR A 32 4.08 1.61 -4.54
N VAL A 33 5.17 1.74 -3.77
CA VAL A 33 6.42 1.02 -4.04
C VAL A 33 6.21 -0.50 -3.95
N ASN A 34 5.48 -0.96 -2.92
CA ASN A 34 5.20 -2.37 -2.72
C ASN A 34 4.41 -2.98 -3.88
N ILE A 35 3.42 -2.28 -4.45
CA ILE A 35 2.67 -2.76 -5.62
C ILE A 35 3.59 -2.87 -6.85
N GLU A 36 4.52 -1.93 -7.05
CA GLU A 36 5.49 -1.97 -8.14
C GLU A 36 6.44 -3.18 -8.01
N GLU A 37 6.97 -3.41 -6.81
CA GLU A 37 7.85 -4.53 -6.49
C GLU A 37 7.14 -5.88 -6.64
N LEU A 38 5.92 -6.01 -6.11
CA LEU A 38 5.11 -7.22 -6.30
C LEU A 38 4.80 -7.46 -7.77
N GLY A 39 4.53 -6.42 -8.55
CA GLY A 39 4.31 -6.53 -10.00
C GLY A 39 5.56 -6.99 -10.75
N MET A 40 6.75 -6.62 -10.28
CA MET A 40 8.00 -7.17 -10.80
C MET A 40 8.13 -8.65 -10.46
N HIS A 41 7.90 -9.03 -9.20
CA HIS A 41 7.95 -10.43 -8.76
C HIS A 41 6.95 -11.32 -9.50
N GLU A 42 5.74 -10.83 -9.76
CA GLU A 42 4.70 -11.54 -10.49
C GLU A 42 5.15 -11.91 -11.91
N ARG A 43 5.81 -10.98 -12.60
CA ARG A 43 6.32 -11.18 -13.96
C ARG A 43 7.57 -12.06 -14.02
N LEU A 44 8.33 -12.13 -12.93
CA LEU A 44 9.57 -12.91 -12.83
C LEU A 44 9.36 -14.31 -12.26
N ALA A 45 8.22 -14.58 -11.62
CA ALA A 45 7.92 -15.88 -11.05
C ALA A 45 7.68 -16.92 -12.15
N HIS A 46 8.41 -18.04 -12.05
CA HIS A 46 8.27 -19.17 -12.98
C HIS A 46 7.17 -20.12 -12.51
N ASP A 47 7.08 -20.34 -11.20
CA ASP A 47 6.05 -21.14 -10.54
C ASP A 47 4.68 -20.46 -10.57
N ILE A 48 3.69 -21.21 -11.06
CA ILE A 48 2.32 -20.72 -11.25
C ILE A 48 1.63 -20.44 -9.91
N ASP A 49 1.87 -21.27 -8.90
CA ASP A 49 1.25 -21.12 -7.58
C ASP A 49 1.81 -19.90 -6.85
N LEU A 50 3.13 -19.67 -6.95
CA LEU A 50 3.78 -18.46 -6.45
C LEU A 50 3.18 -17.21 -7.10
N ARG A 51 3.03 -17.21 -8.43
CA ARG A 51 2.41 -16.10 -9.16
C ARG A 51 0.95 -15.86 -8.74
N LEU A 52 0.18 -16.92 -8.49
CA LEU A 52 -1.19 -16.80 -7.96
C LEU A 52 -1.22 -16.17 -6.57
N ILE A 53 -0.28 -16.55 -5.69
CA ILE A 53 -0.12 -15.95 -4.36
C ILE A 53 0.22 -14.47 -4.49
N ILE A 54 1.22 -14.11 -5.30
CA ILE A 54 1.64 -12.72 -5.51
C ILE A 54 0.46 -11.88 -6.03
N ASN A 55 -0.27 -12.36 -7.03
CA ASN A 55 -1.45 -11.68 -7.56
C ASN A 55 -2.54 -11.43 -6.49
N ARG A 56 -2.76 -12.39 -5.59
CA ARG A 56 -3.69 -12.22 -4.46
C ARG A 56 -3.21 -11.15 -3.48
N VAL A 57 -1.90 -11.09 -3.23
CA VAL A 57 -1.29 -10.05 -2.39
C VAL A 57 -1.43 -8.69 -3.05
N ILE A 58 -1.10 -8.55 -4.34
CA ILE A 58 -1.28 -7.31 -5.12
C ILE A 58 -2.72 -6.80 -4.98
N LYS A 59 -3.72 -7.66 -5.21
CA LYS A 59 -5.14 -7.28 -5.07
C LYS A 59 -5.47 -6.75 -3.68
N THR A 60 -4.94 -7.39 -2.65
CA THR A 60 -5.16 -6.99 -1.25
C THR A 60 -4.50 -5.64 -0.96
N VAL A 61 -3.24 -5.45 -1.37
CA VAL A 61 -2.48 -4.21 -1.16
C VAL A 61 -3.11 -3.05 -1.93
N THR A 62 -3.57 -3.27 -3.16
CA THR A 62 -4.30 -2.29 -3.96
C THR A 62 -5.59 -1.85 -3.28
N GLN A 63 -6.36 -2.79 -2.71
CA GLN A 63 -7.56 -2.44 -1.97
C GLN A 63 -7.25 -1.59 -0.73
N HIS A 64 -6.17 -1.91 -0.01
CA HIS A 64 -5.73 -1.12 1.15
C HIS A 64 -5.27 0.28 0.75
N LYS A 65 -4.52 0.41 -0.35
CA LYS A 65 -4.12 1.69 -0.96
C LYS A 65 -5.34 2.56 -1.25
N GLU A 66 -6.35 2.03 -1.94
CA GLU A 66 -7.59 2.76 -2.25
C GLU A 66 -8.36 3.20 -1.00
N ASN A 67 -8.36 2.37 0.04
CA ASN A 67 -9.00 2.71 1.31
C ASN A 67 -8.25 3.83 2.04
N LEU A 68 -6.92 3.81 2.01
CA LEU A 68 -6.09 4.88 2.56
C LEU A 68 -6.26 6.20 1.80
N GLU A 69 -6.29 6.16 0.47
CA GLU A 69 -6.58 7.35 -0.35
C GLU A 69 -7.93 7.98 0.02
N LYS A 70 -8.97 7.15 0.16
CA LYS A 70 -10.30 7.61 0.60
C LYS A 70 -10.27 8.22 1.99
N LEU A 71 -9.56 7.59 2.93
CA LEU A 71 -9.41 8.08 4.30
C LEU A 71 -8.70 9.43 4.33
N MET A 72 -7.59 9.58 3.62
CA MET A 72 -6.84 10.84 3.53
C MET A 72 -7.71 11.96 2.94
N MET A 73 -8.44 11.68 1.85
CA MET A 73 -9.39 12.63 1.28
C MET A 73 -10.49 13.02 2.27
N GLU A 74 -10.99 12.09 3.08
CA GLU A 74 -11.99 12.37 4.11
C GLU A 74 -11.47 13.36 5.16
N TYR A 75 -10.21 13.23 5.57
CA TYR A 75 -9.55 14.14 6.50
C TYR A 75 -8.97 15.40 5.82
N GLY A 76 -9.18 15.57 4.50
CA GLY A 76 -8.66 16.71 3.75
C GLY A 76 -7.14 16.72 3.62
N VAL A 77 -6.48 15.57 3.74
CA VAL A 77 -5.06 15.35 3.50
C VAL A 77 -4.90 14.93 2.04
N GLN A 78 -4.04 15.62 1.29
CA GLN A 78 -3.76 15.25 -0.09
C GLN A 78 -2.92 13.96 -0.14
N PRO A 79 -3.33 12.93 -0.91
CA PRO A 79 -2.51 11.75 -1.11
C PRO A 79 -1.24 12.10 -1.89
N PRO A 80 -0.16 11.31 -1.76
CA PRO A 80 1.01 11.45 -2.61
C PRO A 80 0.66 11.16 -4.07
N ASP A 81 1.26 11.93 -4.97
CA ASP A 81 1.17 11.65 -6.40
C ASP A 81 1.82 10.30 -6.73
N GLN A 82 1.15 9.50 -7.56
CA GLN A 82 1.73 8.28 -8.13
C GLN A 82 2.61 8.67 -9.32
N TRP A 83 3.89 8.97 -9.09
CA TRP A 83 4.80 9.42 -10.17
C TRP A 83 5.34 8.30 -11.07
N ARG A 84 4.78 7.08 -11.05
CA ARG A 84 5.32 5.97 -11.86
C ARG A 84 4.23 5.25 -12.65
N ILE A 85 4.31 5.45 -13.96
CA ILE A 85 3.67 4.60 -14.97
C ILE A 85 4.38 3.23 -14.88
N PRO A 86 3.68 2.09 -15.00
CA PRO A 86 4.32 0.78 -15.04
C PRO A 86 5.49 0.80 -16.03
N SER A 87 6.69 0.52 -15.55
CA SER A 87 7.86 0.36 -16.41
C SER A 87 7.68 -0.91 -17.23
N ASP A 88 7.72 -0.80 -18.56
CA ASP A 88 7.88 -1.93 -19.46
C ASP A 88 9.29 -2.51 -19.27
N TRP A 89 9.46 -3.30 -18.22
CA TRP A 89 10.73 -3.89 -17.86
C TRP A 89 11.08 -5.01 -18.85
N SER A 90 12.24 -4.90 -19.50
CA SER A 90 12.81 -5.93 -20.38
C SER A 90 14.14 -6.41 -19.80
N GLY A 91 14.10 -7.52 -19.07
CA GLY A 91 15.27 -8.24 -18.61
C GLY A 91 15.04 -9.75 -18.73
N ASN A 92 16.09 -10.54 -18.51
CA ASN A 92 15.99 -12.00 -18.59
C ASN A 92 15.29 -12.54 -17.31
N PRO A 93 14.05 -13.04 -17.39
CA PRO A 93 13.31 -13.51 -16.22
C PRO A 93 13.99 -14.72 -15.57
N GLU A 94 14.69 -15.54 -16.36
CA GLU A 94 15.36 -16.79 -15.94
C GLU A 94 16.50 -16.58 -14.92
N ILE A 95 16.93 -15.33 -14.70
CA ILE A 95 17.99 -15.01 -13.73
C ILE A 95 17.44 -15.08 -12.29
N VAL A 96 16.15 -14.80 -12.09
CA VAL A 96 15.57 -14.67 -10.76
C VAL A 96 14.91 -15.98 -10.35
N ARG A 97 15.42 -16.60 -9.28
CA ARG A 97 14.87 -17.84 -8.77
C ARG A 97 13.61 -17.59 -7.92
N ASP A 98 12.64 -18.49 -8.02
CA ASP A 98 11.39 -18.39 -7.27
C ASP A 98 11.61 -18.43 -5.75
N GLU A 99 12.64 -19.13 -5.24
CA GLU A 99 12.94 -19.12 -3.80
C GLU A 99 13.45 -17.75 -3.33
N PHE A 100 14.10 -16.98 -4.21
CA PHE A 100 14.50 -15.62 -3.91
C PHE A 100 13.27 -14.72 -3.82
N ILE A 101 12.35 -14.84 -4.78
CA ILE A 101 11.08 -14.10 -4.79
C ILE A 101 10.25 -14.43 -3.54
N ALA A 102 10.09 -15.71 -3.22
CA ALA A 102 9.31 -16.14 -2.06
C ALA A 102 9.88 -15.64 -0.73
N ARG A 103 11.22 -15.60 -0.58
CA ARG A 103 11.88 -15.03 0.60
C ARG A 103 11.70 -13.52 0.69
N GLY A 104 11.78 -12.81 -0.44
CA GLY A 104 11.49 -11.37 -0.52
C GLY A 104 10.07 -11.09 -0.05
N LEU A 105 9.09 -11.78 -0.66
CA LEU A 105 7.68 -11.66 -0.31
C LEU A 105 7.41 -11.90 1.18
N LEU A 106 8.00 -12.95 1.77
CA LEU A 106 7.86 -13.23 3.20
C LEU A 106 8.43 -12.12 4.08
N THR A 107 9.59 -11.57 3.69
CA THR A 107 10.24 -10.46 4.40
C THR A 107 9.39 -9.20 4.35
N ASP A 108 8.83 -8.88 3.18
CA ASP A 108 7.95 -7.72 3.00
C ASP A 108 6.66 -7.84 3.81
N MET A 109 6.07 -9.04 3.85
CA MET A 109 4.91 -9.32 4.70
C MET A 109 5.23 -9.09 6.18
N GLY A 110 6.41 -9.52 6.64
CA GLY A 110 6.89 -9.28 8.00
C GLY A 110 7.02 -7.78 8.30
N ALA A 111 7.71 -7.05 7.44
CA ALA A 111 7.87 -5.60 7.56
C ALA A 111 6.52 -4.86 7.53
N HIS A 112 5.59 -5.32 6.68
CA HIS A 112 4.24 -4.75 6.62
C HIS A 112 3.48 -4.93 7.93
N LEU A 113 3.55 -6.11 8.56
CA LEU A 113 2.92 -6.38 9.85
C LEU A 113 3.52 -5.49 10.95
N GLU A 114 4.84 -5.32 10.99
CA GLU A 114 5.48 -4.43 11.96
C GLU A 114 5.03 -2.97 11.80
N ASN A 115 4.91 -2.51 10.55
CA ASN A 115 4.40 -1.18 10.27
C ASN A 115 2.94 -1.02 10.74
N LEU A 116 2.07 -2.00 10.49
CA LEU A 116 0.70 -1.98 11.01
C LEU A 116 0.65 -1.97 12.55
N LEU A 117 1.53 -2.72 13.22
CA LEU A 117 1.59 -2.76 14.68
C LEU A 117 2.06 -1.43 15.28
N LYS A 118 3.04 -0.76 14.65
CA LYS A 118 3.45 0.60 15.05
C LYS A 118 2.28 1.56 14.97
N TRP A 119 1.47 1.45 13.93
CA TRP A 119 0.28 2.27 13.73
C TRP A 119 -0.79 2.08 14.80
N VAL A 120 -1.13 0.84 15.13
CA VAL A 120 -2.09 0.56 16.21
C VAL A 120 -1.63 1.23 17.51
N LYS A 121 -0.33 1.19 17.84
CA LYS A 121 0.22 1.82 19.05
C LYS A 121 0.19 3.35 19.05
N ILE A 122 0.11 4.00 17.88
CA ILE A 122 0.04 5.46 17.77
C ILE A 122 -1.41 5.95 17.89
N VAL A 123 -2.37 5.14 17.45
CA VAL A 123 -3.81 5.49 17.41
C VAL A 123 -4.55 5.10 18.70
N THR A 124 -3.95 4.27 19.57
CA THR A 124 -4.53 3.82 20.86
C THR A 124 -3.85 4.47 22.04
#